data_AF-A0AAJ0B8P4-F1
#
_entry.id   AF-A0AAJ0B8P4-F1
#
_cell.length_a   1.000
_cell.length_b   1.000
_cell.length_c   1.000
_cell.angle_alpha   90.00
_cell.angle_beta   90.00
_cell.angle_gamma   90.00
#
_symmetry.space_group_name_H-M   'P 1'
#
loop_
_entity.id
_entity.type
_entity.pdbx_description
1 polymer ?
#
loop_
_entity_poly.entity_id
_entity_poly.type
_entity_poly.pdbx_seq_one_letter_code
_entity_poly.pdbx_strand_id
1 'polypeptide(L)'
;MDLGKGGKQKAKGGISLSALLNALDGVSVPEGRVLAMTTNYLERLDPALIRPERVDLKIELGFADRETIVDLFRFLYKGPHAKAGEDPEFEKVAAEFALNG
;
A
#
# COMPACT_ATOMS: atom_id res chain seq x y z
N MET A 1 9.19 -12.81 -56.38
CA MET A 1 8.25 -13.29 -55.35
C MET A 1 8.98 -13.18 -54.02
N ASP A 2 8.75 -12.08 -53.29
CA ASP A 2 9.41 -11.82 -52.02
C ASP A 2 8.48 -12.25 -50.88
N LEU A 3 8.91 -13.22 -50.08
CA LEU A 3 8.15 -13.80 -48.99
C LEU A 3 8.40 -12.97 -47.73
N GLY A 4 7.53 -12.01 -47.48
CA GLY A 4 7.52 -11.20 -46.26
C GLY A 4 7.39 -12.08 -45.01
N LYS A 5 8.46 -12.14 -44.22
CA LYS A 5 8.48 -12.80 -42.90
C LYS A 5 7.52 -12.10 -41.96
N GLY A 6 6.34 -12.70 -41.74
CA GLY A 6 5.44 -12.35 -40.64
C GLY A 6 6.10 -12.69 -39.30
N GLY A 7 6.74 -11.69 -38.68
CA GLY A 7 7.25 -11.80 -37.33
C GLY A 7 6.10 -12.03 -36.35
N LYS A 8 6.01 -13.24 -35.78
CA LYS A 8 5.13 -13.52 -34.64
C LYS A 8 5.55 -12.61 -33.48
N GLN A 9 4.80 -11.52 -33.25
CA GLN A 9 4.92 -10.76 -32.02
C GLN A 9 4.51 -11.67 -30.86
N LYS A 10 5.47 -12.07 -30.03
CA LYS A 10 5.18 -12.74 -28.76
C LYS A 10 4.28 -11.81 -27.95
N ALA A 11 3.04 -12.21 -27.69
CA ALA A 11 2.19 -11.52 -26.74
C ALA A 11 2.95 -11.42 -25.41
N LYS A 12 3.35 -10.21 -25.02
CA LYS A 12 3.96 -9.96 -23.72
C LYS A 12 2.94 -10.40 -22.68
N GLY A 13 3.26 -11.43 -21.90
CA GLY A 13 2.40 -12.03 -20.87
C GLY A 13 2.23 -11.14 -19.63
N GLY A 14 2.01 -9.84 -19.83
CA GLY A 14 1.67 -8.88 -18.78
C GLY A 14 0.19 -8.56 -18.83
N ILE A 15 -0.43 -8.41 -17.67
CA ILE A 15 -1.78 -7.85 -17.56
C ILE A 15 -1.71 -6.40 -18.04
N SER A 16 -2.57 -6.03 -18.98
CA SER A 16 -2.67 -4.63 -19.42
C SER A 16 -3.35 -3.79 -18.34
N LEU A 17 -3.02 -2.51 -18.26
CA LEU A 17 -3.74 -1.58 -17.38
C LEU A 17 -5.24 -1.62 -17.65
N SER A 18 -5.66 -1.67 -18.92
CA SER A 18 -7.08 -1.78 -19.29
C SER A 18 -7.74 -3.06 -18.74
N ALA A 19 -7.01 -4.18 -18.71
CA ALA A 19 -7.53 -5.42 -18.12
C ALA A 19 -7.71 -5.30 -16.60
N LEU A 20 -6.80 -4.61 -15.90
CA LEU A 20 -6.95 -4.30 -14.48
C LEU A 20 -8.15 -3.37 -14.24
N LEU A 21 -8.27 -2.28 -15.00
CA LEU A 21 -9.38 -1.33 -14.86
C LEU A 21 -10.75 -2.00 -15.07
N ASN A 22 -10.86 -2.83 -16.10
CA ASN A 22 -12.10 -3.59 -16.35
C ASN A 22 -12.43 -4.58 -15.20
N ALA A 23 -11.42 -5.07 -14.48
CA ALA A 23 -11.65 -5.90 -13.30
C ALA A 23 -12.12 -5.10 -12.08
N LEU A 24 -11.73 -3.82 -11.99
CA LEU A 24 -12.15 -2.89 -10.94
C LEU A 24 -13.53 -2.29 -11.20
N ASP A 25 -13.87 -1.97 -12.45
CA ASP A 25 -15.12 -1.28 -12.84
C ASP A 25 -16.22 -2.22 -13.35
N GLY A 26 -15.89 -3.49 -13.58
CA GLY A 26 -16.72 -4.38 -14.39
C GLY A 26 -18.18 -4.47 -13.91
N VAL A 27 -19.10 -4.67 -14.86
CA VAL A 27 -20.57 -4.80 -14.71
C VAL A 27 -21.00 -5.87 -13.68
N SER A 28 -20.07 -6.68 -13.19
CA SER A 28 -20.28 -7.73 -12.20
C SER A 28 -19.38 -7.60 -10.97
N VAL A 29 -19.04 -6.39 -10.53
CA VAL A 29 -18.46 -6.20 -9.19
C VAL A 29 -19.59 -6.39 -8.17
N PRO A 30 -19.65 -7.51 -7.42
CA PRO A 30 -20.59 -7.62 -6.31
C PRO A 30 -20.40 -6.46 -5.33
N GLU A 31 -21.52 -5.90 -4.90
CA GLU A 31 -21.59 -4.93 -3.83
C GLU A 31 -20.88 -5.45 -2.56
N GLY A 32 -20.34 -4.54 -1.74
CA GLY A 32 -19.72 -4.88 -0.46
C GLY A 32 -18.25 -5.30 -0.52
N ARG A 33 -17.52 -4.98 -1.59
CA ARG A 33 -16.05 -5.18 -1.66
C ARG A 33 -15.29 -3.88 -1.43
N VAL A 34 -14.19 -3.98 -0.69
CA VAL A 34 -13.25 -2.87 -0.46
C VAL A 34 -11.94 -3.20 -1.17
N LEU A 35 -11.47 -2.28 -2.00
CA LEU A 35 -10.15 -2.34 -2.61
C LEU A 35 -9.15 -1.58 -1.75
N ALA A 36 -8.10 -2.27 -1.28
CA ALA A 36 -6.94 -1.64 -0.68
C ALA A 36 -5.76 -1.70 -1.66
N MET A 37 -5.10 -0.56 -1.88
CA MET A 37 -3.90 -0.46 -2.70
C MET A 37 -2.87 0.44 -2.04
N THR A 38 -1.60 0.18 -2.31
CA THR A 38 -0.47 0.93 -1.77
C THR A 38 0.47 1.31 -2.91
N THR A 39 1.00 2.52 -2.87
CA THR A 39 2.06 2.97 -3.78
C THR A 39 3.02 3.87 -3.03
N ASN A 40 4.31 3.78 -3.37
CA ASN A 40 5.32 4.74 -2.91
C ASN A 40 5.42 5.96 -3.84
N TYR A 41 4.73 5.92 -5.00
CA TYR A 41 4.79 6.94 -6.04
C TYR A 41 3.38 7.17 -6.61
N LEU A 42 2.61 8.04 -5.98
CA LEU A 42 1.22 8.34 -6.39
C LEU A 42 1.18 8.99 -7.78
N GLU A 43 2.17 9.84 -8.07
CA GLU A 43 2.32 10.58 -9.33
C GLU A 43 2.61 9.70 -10.55
N ARG A 44 3.05 8.46 -10.32
CA ARG A 44 3.33 7.49 -11.39
C ARG A 44 2.15 6.61 -11.73
N LEU A 45 1.08 6.64 -10.92
CA LEU A 45 -0.12 5.89 -11.22
C LEU A 45 -0.85 6.51 -12.41
N ASP A 46 -1.44 5.65 -13.24
CA ASP A 46 -2.34 6.13 -14.28
C ASP A 46 -3.50 6.90 -13.63
N PRO A 47 -3.80 8.13 -14.05
CA PRO A 47 -4.86 8.93 -13.45
C PRO A 47 -6.21 8.23 -13.41
N ALA A 48 -6.47 7.32 -14.36
CA ALA A 48 -7.68 6.52 -14.38
C ALA A 48 -7.79 5.65 -13.12
N LEU A 49 -6.71 5.08 -12.59
CA LEU A 49 -6.76 4.24 -11.38
C LEU A 49 -7.22 5.00 -10.13
N ILE A 50 -6.89 6.29 -10.03
CA ILE A 50 -7.12 7.11 -8.83
C ILE A 50 -8.27 8.11 -8.99
N ARG A 51 -9.10 7.94 -10.04
CA ARG A 51 -10.30 8.76 -10.24
C ARG A 51 -11.34 8.48 -9.15
N PRO A 52 -12.17 9.47 -8.81
CA PRO A 52 -13.41 9.24 -8.05
C PRO A 52 -14.19 8.07 -8.66
N GLU A 53 -14.90 7.29 -7.84
CA GLU A 53 -15.58 6.01 -8.14
C GLU A 53 -14.70 4.75 -8.09
N ARG A 54 -13.37 4.87 -8.28
CA ARG A 54 -12.44 3.74 -8.10
C ARG A 54 -11.70 3.79 -6.77
N VAL A 55 -11.23 4.99 -6.42
CA VAL A 55 -10.49 5.26 -5.18
C VAL A 55 -11.06 6.53 -4.55
N ASP A 56 -11.95 6.32 -3.57
CA ASP A 56 -12.63 7.41 -2.87
C ASP A 56 -11.80 7.93 -1.69
N LEU A 57 -11.01 7.06 -1.06
CA LEU A 57 -10.16 7.40 0.08
C LEU A 57 -8.69 7.30 -0.30
N LYS A 58 -7.96 8.41 -0.09
CA LYS A 58 -6.51 8.49 -0.27
C LYS A 58 -5.89 8.86 1.07
N ILE A 59 -5.04 7.99 1.60
CA ILE A 59 -4.31 8.21 2.84
C ILE A 59 -2.83 8.26 2.51
N GLU A 60 -2.19 9.37 2.85
CA GLU A 60 -0.74 9.48 2.79
C GLU A 60 -0.15 8.89 4.08
N LEU A 61 0.78 7.95 3.94
CA LEU A 61 1.54 7.41 5.06
C LEU A 61 2.86 8.18 5.16
N GLY A 62 2.87 9.19 6.02
CA GLY A 62 4.07 9.96 6.34
C GLY A 62 5.04 9.20 7.25
N PHE A 63 6.10 9.90 7.68
CA PHE A 63 6.99 9.36 8.72
C PHE A 63 6.23 9.17 10.04
N ALA A 64 6.56 8.10 10.75
CA ALA A 64 6.03 7.87 12.09
C ALA A 64 6.48 9.01 13.02
N ASP A 65 5.54 9.55 13.78
CA ASP A 65 5.88 10.44 14.88
C ASP A 65 6.45 9.66 16.07
N ARG A 66 6.96 10.39 17.06
CA ARG A 66 7.61 9.78 18.22
C ARG A 66 6.66 8.86 18.98
N GLU A 67 5.38 9.25 19.10
CA GLU A 67 4.37 8.46 19.80
C GLU A 67 4.13 7.13 19.09
N THR A 68 3.96 7.18 17.76
CA THR A 68 3.82 6.00 16.90
C THR A 68 5.03 5.09 17.00
N ILE A 69 6.25 5.64 17.04
CA ILE A 69 7.48 4.85 17.21
C ILE A 69 7.50 4.14 18.57
N VAL A 70 7.14 4.84 19.64
CA VAL A 70 7.05 4.25 20.99
C VAL A 70 5.98 3.15 21.02
N ASP A 71 4.82 3.35 20.41
CA ASP A 71 3.75 2.36 20.35
C ASP A 71 4.14 1.14 19.51
N LEU A 72 4.83 1.36 18.39
CA LEU A 72 5.40 0.27 17.59
C LEU A 72 6.44 -0.52 18.38
N PHE A 73 7.29 0.17 19.14
CA PHE A 73 8.28 -0.46 20.02
C PHE A 73 7.58 -1.33 21.09
N ARG A 74 6.57 -0.80 21.78
CA ARG A 74 5.74 -1.57 22.74
C ARG A 74 5.13 -2.79 22.08
N PHE A 75 4.51 -2.61 20.91
CA PHE A 75 3.87 -3.69 20.16
C PHE A 75 4.85 -4.81 19.82
N LEU A 76 6.06 -4.47 19.34
CA LEU A 76 7.06 -5.44 18.92
C LEU A 76 7.66 -6.24 20.08
N TYR A 77 7.90 -5.62 21.23
CA TYR A 77 8.63 -6.25 22.35
C TYR A 77 7.73 -6.79 23.47
N LYS A 78 6.54 -6.22 23.66
CA LYS A 78 5.61 -6.59 24.74
C LYS A 78 4.26 -7.07 24.20
N GLY A 79 4.02 -6.95 22.89
CA GLY A 79 2.83 -7.45 22.22
C GLY A 79 1.67 -6.43 22.16
N PRO A 80 0.54 -6.80 21.53
CA PRO A 80 -0.57 -5.89 21.24
C PRO A 80 -1.34 -5.36 22.45
N HIS A 81 -1.08 -5.91 23.64
CA HIS A 81 -1.77 -5.54 24.89
C HIS A 81 -0.83 -4.93 25.92
N ALA A 82 0.39 -4.56 25.50
CA ALA A 82 1.33 -3.86 26.35
C ALA A 82 0.72 -2.53 26.82
N LYS A 83 0.66 -2.33 28.14
CA LYS A 83 0.16 -1.07 28.70
C LYS A 83 1.32 -0.14 28.99
N ALA A 84 1.12 1.13 28.66
CA ALA A 84 2.09 2.16 28.99
C ALA A 84 2.31 2.22 30.52
N GLY A 85 3.58 2.30 30.92
CA GLY A 85 3.96 2.57 32.30
C GLY A 85 3.94 1.37 33.26
N GLU A 86 3.70 0.14 32.77
CA GLU A 86 3.89 -1.08 33.58
C GLU A 86 5.37 -1.30 33.95
N ASP A 87 6.28 -0.82 33.09
CA ASP A 87 7.73 -1.00 33.21
C ASP A 87 8.45 0.33 32.88
N PRO A 88 8.74 1.18 33.88
CA PRO A 88 9.32 2.50 33.66
C PRO A 88 10.68 2.48 32.97
N GLU A 89 11.48 1.42 33.16
CA GLU A 89 12.78 1.27 32.51
C GLU A 89 12.58 0.98 31.01
N PHE A 90 11.66 0.09 30.68
CA PHE A 90 11.28 -0.18 29.30
C PHE A 90 10.73 1.07 28.59
N GLU A 91 9.88 1.84 29.25
CA GLU A 91 9.33 3.09 28.69
C GLU A 91 10.42 4.13 28.40
N LYS A 92 11.44 4.20 29.27
CA LYS A 92 12.60 5.06 29.04
C LYS A 92 13.38 4.63 27.80
N VAL A 93 13.63 3.33 27.63
CA VAL A 93 14.30 2.78 26.43
C VAL A 93 13.48 3.04 25.17
N ALA A 94 12.16 2.84 25.21
CA ALA A 94 11.28 3.11 24.08
C ALA A 94 11.30 4.60 23.69
N ALA A 95 11.27 5.50 24.67
CA ALA A 95 11.37 6.94 24.43
C ALA A 95 12.75 7.34 23.87
N GLU A 96 13.85 6.78 24.40
CA GLU A 96 15.19 7.00 23.86
C GLU A 96 15.33 6.50 22.43
N PHE A 97 14.71 5.36 22.09
CA PHE A 97 14.65 4.85 20.72
C PHE A 97 13.92 5.83 19.79
N ALA A 98 12.77 6.36 20.21
CA ALA A 98 12.04 7.37 19.44
C ALA A 98 12.74 8.73 19.37
N LEU A 99 13.73 9.00 20.24
CA LEU A 99 14.54 10.22 20.21
C LEU A 99 15.74 10.15 19.27
N ASN A 100 16.35 8.96 19.14
CA ASN A 100 17.64 8.76 18.48
C ASN A 100 17.57 7.95 17.17
N GLY A 101 16.41 7.36 16.86
CA GLY A 101 16.15 6.62 15.62
C GLY A 101 15.86 7.52 14.42
#